data_AF-A0AAN8FFM9-F1
#
_entry.id   AF-A0AAN8FFM9-F1
#
_cell.length_a   1.000
_cell.length_b   1.000
_cell.length_c   1.000
_cell.angle_alpha   90.00
_cell.angle_beta   90.00
_cell.angle_gamma   90.00
#
_symmetry.space_group_name_H-M   'P 1'
#
loop_
_entity.id
_entity.type
_entity.pdbx_description
1 polymer ?
#
loop_
_entity_poly.entity_id
_entity_poly.type
_entity_poly.pdbx_seq_one_letter_code
_entity_poly.pdbx_strand_id
1 'polypeptide(L)'
;MLMDMAAYLVLAIHDLPGLHMDVNLFSGTSVNNFFVLIILMQWYTQLFLLLVLSVIHAVAVFYPARFRLFSSKHVKVIIVIIIVVDIGLAVPLFTGYCGFYYSVDEHFWTFDPDKPYSYIYFYCNLLIQGVCVVIVVCVDVLIIWKLRKHRVRSMLRVRKTPTVAAPFSQPKHVQEVRVSNEQQLAFNFILLSACFLTMTIFYNIDTSAFLYGSMTALTYNLNNAKWSLYVLGNRTIRGKLRSLFPCG
;
A
#
# COMPACT_ATOMS: atom_id res chain seq x y z
N MET A 1 -7.68 4.90 -1.85
CA MET A 1 -7.92 5.99 -2.81
C MET A 1 -8.49 7.21 -2.12
N LEU A 2 -9.66 7.11 -1.48
CA LEU A 2 -10.24 8.27 -0.77
C LEU A 2 -9.33 8.81 0.34
N MET A 3 -8.74 7.92 1.15
CA MET A 3 -7.78 8.32 2.19
C MET A 3 -6.51 8.97 1.62
N ASP A 4 -6.02 8.47 0.50
CA ASP A 4 -4.82 9.02 -0.16
C ASP A 4 -5.09 10.40 -0.77
N MET A 5 -6.30 10.60 -1.31
CA MET A 5 -6.76 11.91 -1.77
C MET A 5 -6.91 12.88 -0.59
N ALA A 6 -7.45 12.42 0.54
CA ALA A 6 -7.57 13.24 1.74
C ALA A 6 -6.19 13.67 2.27
N ALA A 7 -5.24 12.75 2.36
CA ALA A 7 -3.86 13.06 2.76
C ALA A 7 -3.16 14.00 1.76
N TYR A 8 -3.38 13.81 0.46
CA TYR A 8 -2.89 14.73 -0.56
C TYR A 8 -3.44 16.16 -0.37
N LEU A 9 -4.72 16.28 -0.02
CA LEU A 9 -5.32 17.58 0.29
C LEU A 9 -4.70 18.20 1.55
N VAL A 10 -4.41 17.42 2.59
CA VAL A 10 -3.69 17.91 3.77
C VAL A 10 -2.33 18.45 3.37
N LEU A 11 -1.55 17.70 2.58
CA LEU A 11 -0.26 18.18 2.09
C LEU A 11 -0.40 19.48 1.29
N ALA A 12 -1.36 19.55 0.37
CA ALA A 12 -1.54 20.70 -0.51
C ALA A 12 -2.02 21.96 0.21
N ILE A 13 -2.83 21.81 1.27
CA ILE A 13 -3.46 22.93 1.99
C ILE A 13 -2.63 23.35 3.20
N HIS A 14 -1.99 22.41 3.89
CA HIS A 14 -1.27 22.65 5.14
C HIS A 14 0.25 22.60 4.93
N ASP A 15 0.79 21.45 4.55
CA ASP A 15 2.24 21.21 4.62
C ASP A 15 3.02 22.01 3.56
N LEU A 16 2.54 22.07 2.31
CA LEU A 16 3.17 22.82 1.22
C LEU A 16 3.21 24.34 1.48
N PRO A 17 2.08 24.98 1.85
CA PRO A 17 2.11 26.37 2.26
C PRO A 17 2.92 26.60 3.53
N GLY A 18 2.86 25.69 4.50
CA GLY A 18 3.64 25.78 5.75
C GLY A 18 5.15 25.73 5.52
N LEU A 19 5.60 24.88 4.59
CA LEU A 19 6.98 24.81 4.13
C LEU A 19 7.43 26.10 3.43
N HIS A 20 6.56 26.75 2.66
CA HIS A 20 6.91 27.99 1.96
C HIS A 20 6.96 29.21 2.89
N MET A 21 6.11 29.23 3.92
CA MET A 21 5.98 30.35 4.85
C MET A 21 6.79 30.20 6.13
N ASP A 22 7.36 29.01 6.39
CA ASP A 22 8.07 28.65 7.61
C ASP A 22 7.23 28.86 8.90
N VAL A 23 5.92 28.61 8.79
CA VAL A 23 4.95 28.80 9.88
C VAL A 23 3.90 27.69 9.85
N ASN A 24 3.46 27.26 11.03
CA ASN A 24 2.26 26.44 11.15
C ASN A 24 1.00 27.29 10.90
N LEU A 25 0.49 27.25 9.68
CA LEU A 25 -0.67 28.02 9.19
C LEU A 25 -1.97 27.78 9.99
N PHE A 26 -2.12 26.60 10.60
CA PHE A 26 -3.35 26.20 11.27
C PHE A 26 -3.09 25.77 12.72
N SER A 27 -2.44 26.63 13.50
CA SER A 27 -2.09 26.38 14.92
C SER A 27 -3.28 26.07 15.86
N GLY A 28 -4.52 26.16 15.39
CA GLY A 28 -5.71 25.73 16.14
C GLY A 28 -5.69 24.24 16.45
N THR A 29 -5.79 23.89 17.74
CA THR A 29 -5.74 22.50 18.24
C THR A 29 -6.72 21.57 17.52
N SER A 30 -7.95 22.02 17.26
CA SER A 30 -8.96 21.23 16.55
C SER A 30 -8.60 20.94 15.08
N VAL A 31 -7.98 21.90 14.39
CA VAL A 31 -7.61 21.76 12.97
C VAL A 31 -6.39 20.85 12.82
N ASN A 32 -5.39 21.04 13.67
CA ASN A 32 -4.23 20.14 13.74
C ASN A 32 -4.64 18.70 14.01
N ASN A 33 -5.54 18.48 14.98
CA ASN A 33 -6.04 17.15 15.28
C ASN A 33 -6.74 16.50 14.08
N PHE A 34 -7.48 17.28 13.29
CA PHE A 34 -8.13 16.77 12.09
C PHE A 34 -7.12 16.35 11.01
N PHE A 35 -6.08 17.15 10.76
CA PHE A 35 -5.02 16.80 9.80
C PHE A 35 -4.23 15.55 10.25
N VAL A 36 -3.85 15.51 11.52
CA VAL A 36 -3.22 14.34 12.14
C VAL A 36 -4.09 13.10 11.97
N LEU A 37 -5.40 13.19 12.22
CA LEU A 37 -6.32 12.07 12.05
C LEU A 37 -6.33 11.55 10.61
N ILE A 38 -6.39 12.44 9.62
CA ILE A 38 -6.36 12.03 8.20
C ILE A 38 -5.07 11.30 7.87
N ILE A 39 -3.92 11.85 8.26
CA ILE A 39 -2.59 11.28 7.97
C ILE A 39 -2.46 9.90 8.63
N LEU A 40 -2.83 9.79 9.91
CA LEU A 40 -2.78 8.53 10.65
C LEU A 40 -3.70 7.47 10.04
N MET A 41 -4.95 7.84 9.77
CA MET A 41 -5.90 6.92 9.15
C MET A 41 -5.42 6.47 7.78
N GLN A 42 -4.88 7.38 6.95
CA GLN A 42 -4.27 7.02 5.68
C GLN A 42 -3.11 6.03 5.87
N TRP A 43 -2.24 6.26 6.85
CA TRP A 43 -1.10 5.40 7.14
C TRP A 43 -1.51 3.98 7.59
N TYR A 44 -2.38 3.86 8.60
CA TYR A 44 -2.84 2.56 9.08
C TYR A 44 -3.64 1.81 8.01
N THR A 45 -4.57 2.49 7.32
CA THR A 45 -5.35 1.87 6.25
C THR A 45 -4.42 1.32 5.17
N GLN A 46 -3.38 2.06 4.76
CA GLN A 46 -2.41 1.56 3.78
C GLN A 46 -1.65 0.33 4.29
N LEU A 47 -1.18 0.35 5.55
CA LEU A 47 -0.45 -0.74 6.17
C LEU A 47 -1.27 -2.04 6.18
N PHE A 48 -2.51 -1.97 6.69
CA PHE A 48 -3.37 -3.15 6.79
C PHE A 48 -3.95 -3.60 5.46
N LEU A 49 -4.25 -2.68 4.53
CA LEU A 49 -4.68 -3.05 3.18
C LEU A 49 -3.57 -3.81 2.43
N LEU A 50 -2.32 -3.40 2.59
CA LEU A 50 -1.20 -4.12 1.96
C LEU A 50 -1.08 -5.55 2.51
N LEU A 51 -1.18 -5.71 3.83
CA LEU A 51 -1.17 -7.00 4.50
C LEU A 51 -2.31 -7.90 3.99
N VAL A 52 -3.54 -7.39 4.01
CA VAL A 52 -4.73 -8.10 3.52
C VAL A 52 -4.58 -8.47 2.06
N LEU A 53 -4.10 -7.56 1.22
CA LEU A 53 -3.94 -7.80 -0.21
C LEU A 53 -2.88 -8.90 -0.46
N SER A 54 -1.79 -8.91 0.30
CA SER A 54 -0.77 -9.98 0.25
C SER A 54 -1.39 -11.34 0.58
N VAL A 55 -2.19 -11.41 1.66
CA VAL A 55 -2.89 -12.65 2.05
C VAL A 55 -3.90 -13.09 0.99
N ILE A 56 -4.71 -12.17 0.46
CA ILE A 56 -5.69 -12.49 -0.59
C ILE A 56 -4.99 -13.04 -1.84
N HIS A 57 -3.86 -12.44 -2.23
CA HIS A 57 -3.05 -12.92 -3.35
C HIS A 57 -2.46 -14.31 -3.07
N ALA A 58 -1.98 -14.55 -1.85
CA ALA A 58 -1.53 -15.88 -1.46
C ALA A 58 -2.66 -16.90 -1.57
N VAL A 59 -3.86 -16.59 -1.07
CA VAL A 59 -5.03 -17.46 -1.19
C VAL A 59 -5.38 -17.71 -2.66
N ALA A 60 -5.30 -16.70 -3.52
CA ALA A 60 -5.56 -16.85 -4.96
C ALA A 60 -4.56 -17.81 -5.64
N VAL A 61 -3.27 -17.74 -5.26
CA VAL A 61 -2.20 -18.56 -5.85
C VAL A 61 -2.16 -19.98 -5.29
N PHE A 62 -2.33 -20.15 -3.96
CA PHE A 62 -2.23 -21.45 -3.30
C PHE A 62 -3.56 -22.22 -3.29
N TYR A 63 -4.69 -21.52 -3.17
CA TYR A 63 -6.02 -22.12 -3.00
C TYR A 63 -7.07 -21.50 -3.96
N PRO A 64 -6.91 -21.64 -5.28
CA PRO A 64 -7.78 -20.99 -6.27
C PRO A 64 -9.26 -21.39 -6.14
N ALA A 65 -9.56 -22.61 -5.66
CA ALA A 65 -10.93 -23.05 -5.43
C ALA A 65 -11.60 -22.27 -4.29
N ARG A 66 -10.87 -22.00 -3.19
CA ARG A 66 -11.38 -21.18 -2.09
C ARG A 66 -11.47 -19.71 -2.46
N PHE A 67 -10.51 -19.21 -3.25
CA PHE A 67 -10.55 -17.84 -3.75
C PHE A 67 -11.81 -17.55 -4.58
N ARG A 68 -12.32 -18.52 -5.34
CA ARG A 68 -13.59 -18.36 -6.09
C ARG A 68 -14.83 -18.20 -5.20
N LEU A 69 -14.77 -18.65 -3.94
CA LEU A 69 -15.84 -18.43 -2.97
C LEU A 69 -15.78 -17.03 -2.34
N PHE A 70 -14.67 -16.31 -2.54
CA PHE A 70 -14.47 -14.99 -2.00
C PHE A 70 -15.34 -13.97 -2.73
N SER A 71 -16.46 -13.62 -2.10
CA SER A 71 -17.40 -12.63 -2.63
C SER A 71 -17.09 -11.21 -2.18
N SER A 72 -17.65 -10.21 -2.88
CA SER A 72 -17.51 -8.80 -2.52
C SER A 72 -18.02 -8.46 -1.11
N LYS A 73 -18.88 -9.30 -0.51
CA LYS A 73 -19.33 -9.13 0.88
C LYS A 73 -18.18 -9.27 1.87
N HIS A 74 -17.31 -10.26 1.67
CA HIS A 74 -16.13 -10.48 2.53
C HIS A 74 -15.17 -9.29 2.46
N VAL A 75 -14.93 -8.77 1.25
CA VAL A 75 -14.08 -7.58 1.06
C VAL A 75 -14.62 -6.38 1.83
N LYS A 76 -15.94 -6.12 1.75
CA LYS A 76 -16.57 -5.03 2.51
C LYS A 76 -16.41 -5.20 4.01
N VAL A 77 -16.61 -6.41 4.52
CA VAL A 77 -16.43 -6.71 5.95
C VAL A 77 -14.98 -6.47 6.38
N ILE A 78 -14.00 -6.93 5.60
CA ILE A 78 -12.58 -6.70 5.89
C ILE A 78 -12.24 -5.21 5.92
N ILE A 79 -12.75 -4.43 4.96
CA ILE A 79 -12.55 -2.97 4.94
C ILE A 79 -13.14 -2.32 6.19
N VAL A 80 -14.34 -2.70 6.62
CA VAL A 80 -14.94 -2.17 7.86
C VAL A 80 -14.09 -2.52 9.07
N ILE A 81 -13.57 -3.75 9.17
CA ILE A 81 -12.67 -4.16 10.25
C ILE A 81 -11.41 -3.31 10.26
N ILE A 82 -10.78 -3.08 9.10
CA ILE A 82 -9.59 -2.23 8.99
C ILE A 82 -9.91 -0.83 9.52
N ILE A 83 -11.00 -0.20 9.07
CA ILE A 83 -11.38 1.14 9.52
C ILE A 83 -11.58 1.20 11.05
N VAL A 84 -12.23 0.19 11.63
CA VAL A 84 -12.45 0.13 13.08
C VAL A 84 -11.11 -0.01 13.84
N VAL A 85 -10.19 -0.84 13.35
CA VAL A 85 -8.85 -1.00 13.93
C VAL A 85 -8.06 0.31 13.81
N ASP A 86 -8.09 0.97 12.65
CA ASP A 86 -7.40 2.22 12.38
C ASP A 86 -7.85 3.32 13.35
N ILE A 87 -9.16 3.46 13.56
CA ILE A 87 -9.72 4.41 14.53
C ILE A 87 -9.26 4.04 15.95
N GLY A 88 -9.31 2.74 16.31
CA GLY A 88 -8.88 2.27 17.62
C GLY A 88 -7.40 2.58 17.92
N LEU A 89 -6.54 2.50 16.91
CA LEU A 89 -5.13 2.90 17.02
C LEU A 89 -4.98 4.42 17.06
N ALA A 90 -5.75 5.18 16.27
CA ALA A 90 -5.64 6.64 16.25
C ALA A 90 -6.13 7.32 17.56
N VAL A 91 -7.16 6.80 18.23
CA VAL A 91 -7.79 7.43 19.40
C VAL A 91 -6.82 7.79 20.55
N PRO A 92 -5.91 6.90 20.99
CA PRO A 92 -4.93 7.22 22.03
C PRO A 92 -4.13 8.51 21.80
N LEU A 93 -3.88 8.88 20.54
CA LEU A 93 -3.08 10.05 20.16
C LEU A 93 -3.81 11.38 20.38
N PHE A 94 -5.12 11.34 20.58
CA PHE A 94 -5.95 12.51 20.90
C PHE A 94 -6.21 12.65 22.41
N THR A 95 -5.55 11.84 23.25
CA THR A 95 -5.67 11.92 24.70
C THR A 95 -4.61 12.87 25.29
N GLY A 96 -4.74 13.19 26.59
CA GLY A 96 -3.71 13.94 27.31
C GLY A 96 -2.38 13.20 27.49
N TYR A 97 -2.35 11.90 27.18
CA TYR A 97 -1.23 11.00 27.50
C TYR A 97 -0.28 10.74 26.32
N CYS A 98 -0.79 10.80 25.09
CA CYS A 98 -0.02 10.65 23.85
C CYS A 98 -0.37 11.79 22.90
N GLY A 99 0.51 12.11 21.95
CA GLY A 99 0.25 13.24 21.05
C GLY A 99 1.11 13.25 19.81
N PHE A 100 0.66 14.07 18.88
CA PHE A 100 1.38 14.47 17.68
C PHE A 100 1.50 15.99 17.67
N TYR A 101 2.62 16.48 17.19
CA TYR A 101 2.79 17.88 16.87
C TYR A 101 3.44 18.03 15.48
N TYR A 102 3.25 19.20 14.89
CA TYR A 102 3.92 19.56 13.66
C TYR A 102 5.25 20.24 14.01
N SER A 103 6.36 19.59 13.67
CA SER A 103 7.69 20.18 13.81
C SER A 103 7.88 21.22 12.71
N VAL A 104 8.04 22.49 13.10
CA VAL A 104 8.24 23.59 12.15
C VAL A 104 9.62 23.48 11.49
N ASP A 105 10.65 23.18 12.28
CA ASP A 105 12.05 23.11 11.80
C ASP A 105 12.26 22.08 10.69
N GLU A 106 11.49 21.00 10.70
CA GLU A 106 11.65 19.88 9.78
C GLU A 106 10.43 19.69 8.86
N HIS A 107 9.39 20.51 9.03
CA HIS A 107 8.12 20.48 8.30
C HIS A 107 7.47 19.09 8.20
N PHE A 108 7.40 18.37 9.32
CA PHE A 108 6.70 17.08 9.37
C PHE A 108 5.99 16.84 10.71
N TRP A 109 5.03 15.92 10.64
CA TRP A 109 4.25 15.46 11.78
C TRP A 109 5.01 14.38 12.55
N THR A 110 5.31 14.65 13.83
CA THR A 110 6.06 13.75 14.70
C THR A 110 5.37 13.54 16.04
N PHE A 111 5.80 12.51 16.76
CA PHE A 111 5.31 12.20 18.10
C PHE A 111 5.76 13.28 19.07
N ASP A 112 4.84 13.73 19.92
CA ASP A 112 5.09 14.73 20.95
C ASP A 112 5.89 14.11 22.12
N PRO A 113 7.20 14.46 22.28
CA PRO A 113 8.04 13.90 23.33
C PRO A 113 7.68 14.41 24.72
N ASP A 114 6.96 15.54 24.83
CA ASP A 114 6.59 16.13 26.11
C ASP A 114 5.49 15.32 26.81
N LYS A 115 4.81 14.43 26.08
CA LYS A 115 3.76 13.58 26.61
C LYS A 115 4.29 12.23 27.10
N PRO A 116 3.86 11.78 28.29
CA PRO A 116 4.50 10.69 29.02
C PRO A 116 4.39 9.32 28.34
N TYR A 117 3.41 9.09 27.46
CA TYR A 117 3.21 7.78 26.82
C TYR A 117 3.46 7.78 25.31
N SER A 118 3.84 8.91 24.71
CA SER A 118 4.11 9.00 23.27
C SER A 118 5.22 8.04 22.81
N TYR A 119 6.26 7.84 23.63
CA TYR A 119 7.34 6.91 23.29
C TYR A 119 6.88 5.45 23.24
N ILE A 120 5.99 5.03 24.16
CA ILE A 120 5.42 3.67 24.15
C ILE A 120 4.62 3.47 22.88
N TYR A 121 3.81 4.45 22.54
CA TYR A 121 3.00 4.41 21.32
C TYR A 121 3.88 4.31 20.06
N PHE A 122 4.97 5.08 20.00
CA PHE A 122 5.96 4.99 18.91
C PHE A 122 6.52 3.57 18.76
N TYR A 123 6.97 2.94 19.86
CA TYR A 123 7.47 1.56 19.82
C TYR A 123 6.39 0.54 19.43
N CYS A 124 5.16 0.71 19.92
CA CYS A 124 4.03 -0.14 19.52
C CYS A 124 3.77 -0.02 18.01
N ASN A 125 3.78 1.20 17.46
CA ASN A 125 3.62 1.43 16.03
C ASN A 125 4.75 0.77 15.22
N LEU A 126 6.00 0.94 15.66
CA LEU A 126 7.15 0.31 15.03
C LEU A 126 7.05 -1.22 15.04
N LEU A 127 6.58 -1.80 16.14
CA LEU A 127 6.35 -3.24 16.27
C LEU A 127 5.25 -3.73 15.32
N ILE A 128 4.09 -3.07 15.31
CA ILE A 128 2.96 -3.41 14.42
C ILE A 128 3.41 -3.37 12.96
N GLN A 129 4.09 -2.28 12.59
CA GLN A 129 4.66 -2.11 11.27
C GLN A 129 5.65 -3.23 10.93
N GLY A 130 6.60 -3.51 11.81
CA GLY A 130 7.59 -4.58 11.64
C GLY A 130 6.94 -5.94 11.40
N VAL A 131 5.93 -6.29 12.19
CA VAL A 131 5.16 -7.54 12.03
C VAL A 131 4.46 -7.58 10.66
N CYS A 132 3.78 -6.50 10.26
CA CYS A 132 3.13 -6.42 8.95
C CYS A 132 4.14 -6.59 7.81
N VAL A 133 5.29 -5.91 7.89
CA VAL A 133 6.38 -6.01 6.91
C VAL A 133 6.88 -7.44 6.79
N VAL A 134 7.19 -8.09 7.91
CA VAL A 134 7.70 -9.48 7.89
C VAL A 134 6.68 -10.41 7.24
N ILE A 135 5.39 -10.29 7.60
CA ILE A 135 4.35 -11.13 7.00
C ILE A 135 4.25 -10.90 5.49
N VAL A 136 4.20 -9.64 5.04
CA VAL A 136 4.12 -9.30 3.61
C VAL A 136 5.32 -9.87 2.86
N VAL A 137 6.55 -9.68 3.35
CA VAL A 137 7.76 -10.19 2.73
C VAL A 137 7.74 -11.72 2.65
N CYS A 138 7.39 -12.40 3.74
CA CYS A 138 7.30 -13.86 3.77
C CYS A 138 6.27 -14.39 2.76
N VAL A 139 5.09 -13.77 2.70
CA VAL A 139 4.02 -14.16 1.78
C VAL A 139 4.43 -13.90 0.32
N ASP A 140 5.04 -12.77 0.03
CA ASP A 140 5.49 -12.41 -1.32
C ASP A 140 6.58 -13.37 -1.81
N VAL A 141 7.53 -13.73 -0.94
CA VAL A 141 8.56 -14.76 -1.24
C VAL A 141 7.91 -16.11 -1.54
N LEU A 142 6.89 -16.52 -0.76
CA LEU A 142 6.16 -17.77 -1.00
C LEU A 142 5.41 -17.75 -2.34
N ILE A 143 4.78 -16.63 -2.69
CA ILE A 143 4.11 -16.44 -3.98
C ILE A 143 5.11 -16.56 -5.13
N ILE A 144 6.24 -15.84 -5.06
CA ILE A 144 7.29 -15.89 -6.08
C ILE A 144 7.83 -17.32 -6.24
N TRP A 145 8.11 -18.00 -5.14
CA TRP A 145 8.58 -19.38 -5.16
C TRP A 145 7.60 -20.31 -5.86
N LYS A 146 6.31 -20.21 -5.52
CA LYS A 146 5.24 -21.02 -6.12
C LYS A 146 5.09 -20.74 -7.62
N LEU A 147 5.13 -19.47 -8.02
CA LEU A 147 5.06 -19.06 -9.42
C LEU A 147 6.26 -19.59 -10.23
N ARG A 148 7.48 -19.50 -9.70
CA ARG A 148 8.68 -20.07 -10.34
C ARG A 148 8.55 -21.58 -10.52
N LYS A 149 8.09 -22.30 -9.49
CA LYS A 149 7.87 -23.75 -9.56
C LYS A 149 6.83 -24.14 -10.61
N HIS A 150 5.74 -23.38 -10.75
CA HIS A 150 4.74 -23.62 -11.79
C HIS A 150 5.28 -23.34 -13.20
N ARG A 151 6.06 -22.26 -13.38
CA ARG A 151 6.69 -21.90 -14.67
C ARG A 151 7.67 -22.97 -15.15
N VAL A 152 8.50 -23.51 -14.26
CA VAL A 152 9.43 -24.59 -14.62
C VAL A 152 8.66 -25.85 -15.03
N ARG A 153 7.58 -26.20 -14.31
CA ARG A 153 6.75 -27.36 -14.65
C ARG A 153 6.00 -27.21 -15.96
N SER A 154 5.51 -26.02 -16.30
CA SER A 154 4.83 -25.79 -17.57
C SER A 154 5.79 -25.89 -18.76
N MET A 155 7.00 -25.31 -18.66
CA MET A 155 8.04 -25.45 -19.68
C MET A 155 8.44 -26.91 -19.92
N LEU A 156 8.59 -27.70 -18.85
CA LEU A 156 8.91 -29.12 -18.95
C LEU A 156 7.78 -29.96 -19.57
N ARG A 157 6.51 -29.58 -19.40
CA ARG A 157 5.38 -30.24 -20.06
C ARG A 157 5.33 -29.93 -21.55
N VAL A 158 5.54 -28.67 -21.94
CA VAL A 158 5.57 -28.26 -23.36
C VAL A 158 6.66 -28.99 -24.13
N ARG A 159 7.82 -29.25 -23.50
CA ARG A 159 8.92 -30.00 -24.12
C ARG A 159 8.66 -31.51 -24.27
N LYS A 160 7.68 -32.07 -23.54
CA LYS A 160 7.41 -33.52 -23.50
C LYS A 160 6.19 -33.95 -24.32
N THR A 161 5.37 -33.03 -24.82
CA THR A 161 4.26 -33.36 -25.72
C THR A 161 4.75 -33.41 -27.17
N PRO A 162 4.77 -34.58 -27.83
CA PRO A 162 4.89 -34.65 -29.28
C PRO A 162 3.67 -34.01 -29.90
N THR A 163 3.86 -33.34 -31.04
CA THR A 163 2.84 -32.68 -31.84
C THR A 163 1.82 -33.70 -32.37
N VAL A 164 0.87 -34.14 -31.54
CA VAL A 164 -0.28 -34.93 -31.98
C VAL A 164 -1.46 -33.97 -32.09
N ALA A 165 -1.90 -33.76 -33.33
CA ALA A 165 -3.04 -32.91 -33.67
C ALA A 165 -4.31 -33.45 -33.01
N ALA A 166 -4.76 -32.83 -31.92
CA ALA A 166 -6.06 -33.10 -31.31
C ALA A 166 -7.05 -31.96 -31.68
N PRO A 167 -8.26 -32.23 -32.18
CA PRO A 167 -9.12 -31.21 -32.81
C PRO A 167 -9.91 -30.31 -31.84
N PHE A 168 -9.70 -30.42 -30.53
CA PHE A 168 -10.51 -29.70 -29.52
C PHE A 168 -9.66 -28.99 -28.45
N SER A 169 -8.46 -28.53 -28.82
CA SER A 169 -7.71 -27.64 -27.93
C SER A 169 -8.34 -26.25 -27.94
N GLN A 170 -8.81 -25.77 -26.79
CA GLN A 170 -9.09 -24.35 -26.58
C GLN A 170 -7.96 -23.52 -27.20
N PRO A 171 -8.26 -22.40 -27.89
CA PRO A 171 -7.26 -21.65 -28.63
C PRO A 171 -6.11 -21.29 -27.69
N LYS A 172 -4.90 -21.81 -27.98
CA LYS A 172 -3.66 -21.60 -27.21
C LYS A 172 -3.46 -20.13 -26.81
N HIS A 173 -3.94 -19.23 -27.65
CA HIS A 173 -3.93 -17.78 -27.47
C HIS A 173 -4.69 -17.28 -26.22
N VAL A 174 -5.81 -17.91 -25.82
CA VAL A 174 -6.60 -17.49 -24.64
C VAL A 174 -5.90 -17.88 -23.34
N GLN A 175 -5.19 -19.01 -23.33
CA GLN A 175 -4.50 -19.51 -22.14
C GLN A 175 -3.19 -18.74 -21.87
N GLU A 176 -2.43 -18.39 -22.92
CA GLU A 176 -1.22 -17.55 -22.79
C GLU A 176 -1.53 -16.14 -22.30
N VAL A 177 -2.59 -15.51 -22.81
CA VAL A 177 -3.03 -14.16 -22.39
C VAL A 177 -3.43 -14.14 -20.91
N ARG A 178 -4.10 -15.20 -20.42
CA ARG A 178 -4.51 -15.30 -19.01
C ARG A 178 -3.32 -15.42 -18.06
N VAL A 179 -2.32 -16.25 -18.40
CA VAL A 179 -1.10 -16.44 -17.58
C VAL A 179 -0.25 -15.16 -17.54
N SER A 180 -0.17 -14.41 -18.64
CA SER A 180 0.54 -13.13 -18.69
C SER A 180 -0.09 -12.09 -17.76
N ASN A 181 -1.42 -12.01 -17.71
CA ASN A 181 -2.13 -11.06 -16.85
C ASN A 181 -1.96 -11.39 -15.35
N GLU A 182 -2.01 -12.66 -14.97
CA GLU A 182 -1.79 -13.10 -13.58
C GLU A 182 -0.36 -12.82 -13.10
N GLN A 183 0.65 -13.01 -13.97
CA GLN A 183 2.04 -12.68 -13.67
C GLN A 183 2.27 -11.17 -13.53
N GLN A 184 1.66 -10.38 -14.42
CA GLN A 184 1.76 -8.92 -14.36
C GLN A 184 1.12 -8.37 -13.08
N LEU A 185 -0.02 -8.92 -12.66
CA LEU A 185 -0.67 -8.54 -11.41
C LEU A 185 0.20 -8.86 -10.19
N ALA A 186 0.80 -10.04 -10.14
CA ALA A 186 1.71 -10.45 -9.07
C ALA A 186 2.96 -9.56 -9.01
N PHE A 187 3.54 -9.20 -10.16
CA PHE A 187 4.69 -8.31 -10.23
C PHE A 187 4.36 -6.89 -9.76
N ASN A 188 3.25 -6.32 -10.23
CA ASN A 188 2.79 -5.00 -9.79
C ASN A 188 2.57 -4.95 -8.27
N PHE A 189 2.08 -6.05 -7.69
CA PHE A 189 1.90 -6.17 -6.26
C PHE A 189 3.23 -6.19 -5.51
N ILE A 190 4.21 -6.99 -5.95
CA ILE A 190 5.56 -7.00 -5.34
C ILE A 190 6.20 -5.61 -5.39
N LEU A 191 6.05 -4.91 -6.52
CA LEU A 191 6.56 -3.55 -6.67
C LEU A 191 5.87 -2.59 -5.69
N LEU A 192 4.54 -2.71 -5.54
CA LEU A 192 3.78 -1.93 -4.57
C LEU A 192 4.23 -2.19 -3.13
N SER A 193 4.38 -3.48 -2.76
CA SER A 193 4.91 -3.89 -1.46
C SER A 193 6.28 -3.27 -1.24
N ALA A 194 7.19 -3.38 -2.20
CA ALA A 194 8.53 -2.80 -2.11
C ALA A 194 8.50 -1.27 -1.94
N CYS A 195 7.68 -0.56 -2.72
CA CYS A 195 7.53 0.90 -2.58
C CYS A 195 7.05 1.30 -1.19
N PHE A 196 6.07 0.58 -0.64
CA PHE A 196 5.57 0.82 0.72
C PHE A 196 6.64 0.50 1.76
N LEU A 197 7.31 -0.65 1.67
CA LEU A 197 8.38 -1.05 2.58
C LEU A 197 9.52 -0.03 2.62
N THR A 198 9.95 0.45 1.46
CA THR A 198 10.99 1.47 1.35
C THR A 198 10.56 2.78 2.03
N MET A 199 9.34 3.26 1.75
CA MET A 199 8.76 4.43 2.42
C MET A 199 8.76 4.27 3.95
N THR A 200 8.29 3.12 4.39
CA THR A 200 8.14 2.79 5.80
C THR A 200 9.48 2.68 6.53
N ILE A 201 10.50 2.08 5.90
CA ILE A 201 11.85 2.03 6.43
C ILE A 201 12.41 3.45 6.57
N PHE A 202 12.32 4.27 5.52
CA PHE A 202 12.87 5.61 5.55
C PHE A 202 12.21 6.54 6.57
N TYR A 203 10.90 6.41 6.79
CA TYR A 203 10.21 7.19 7.83
C TYR A 203 10.71 6.87 9.24
N ASN A 204 11.22 5.66 9.49
CA ASN A 204 11.65 5.23 10.82
C ASN A 204 13.17 5.30 11.05
N ILE A 205 13.98 5.54 10.02
CA ILE A 205 15.41 5.74 10.20
C ILE A 205 15.63 7.20 10.55
N ASP A 206 16.12 7.44 11.76
CA ASP A 206 16.67 8.72 12.17
C ASP A 206 17.90 9.02 11.29
N THR A 207 17.68 9.81 10.24
CA THR A 207 18.69 10.22 9.28
C THR A 207 18.90 11.72 9.38
N SER A 208 20.09 12.20 9.02
CA SER A 208 20.37 13.63 9.00
C SER A 208 19.30 14.39 8.21
N ALA A 209 18.94 15.59 8.66
CA ALA A 209 17.86 16.41 8.10
C ALA A 209 17.89 16.53 6.54
N PHE A 210 19.08 16.59 5.94
CA PHE A 210 19.26 16.60 4.49
C PHE A 210 18.80 15.31 3.79
N LEU A 211 19.12 14.14 4.36
CA LEU A 211 18.66 12.86 3.84
C LEU A 211 17.16 12.70 4.08
N TYR A 212 16.66 13.16 5.23
CA TYR A 212 15.25 13.06 5.57
C TYR A 212 14.34 13.76 4.55
N GLY A 213 14.65 14.99 4.13
CA GLY A 213 13.87 15.71 3.11
C GLY A 213 13.86 14.98 1.75
N SER A 214 15.02 14.50 1.31
CA SER A 214 15.13 13.73 0.05
C SER A 214 14.38 12.40 0.12
N MET A 215 14.46 11.70 1.25
CA MET A 215 13.77 10.43 1.47
C MET A 215 12.26 10.60 1.60
N THR A 216 11.80 11.71 2.18
CA THR A 216 10.38 12.05 2.29
C THR A 216 9.80 12.40 0.92
N ALA A 217 10.53 13.18 0.11
CA ALA A 217 10.13 13.45 -1.27
C ALA A 217 10.08 12.18 -2.12
N LEU A 218 11.08 11.29 -2.00
CA LEU A 218 11.09 10.00 -2.67
C LEU A 218 9.89 9.14 -2.23
N THR A 219 9.68 9.04 -0.93
CA THR A 219 8.57 8.32 -0.29
C THR A 219 7.21 8.80 -0.81
N TYR A 220 7.02 10.10 -0.90
CA TYR A 220 5.81 10.71 -1.42
C TYR A 220 5.60 10.37 -2.91
N ASN A 221 6.65 10.50 -3.72
CA ASN A 221 6.60 10.14 -5.14
C ASN A 221 6.33 8.64 -5.34
N LEU A 222 6.92 7.77 -4.52
CA LEU A 222 6.65 6.34 -4.51
C LEU A 222 5.21 6.05 -4.12
N ASN A 223 4.66 6.76 -3.13
CA ASN A 223 3.26 6.63 -2.73
C ASN A 223 2.30 7.05 -3.86
N ASN A 224 2.63 8.10 -4.61
CA ASN A 224 1.84 8.53 -5.77
C ASN A 224 1.99 7.58 -6.98
N ALA A 225 3.19 7.01 -7.18
CA ALA A 225 3.45 6.03 -8.23
C ALA A 225 2.62 4.75 -8.05
N LYS A 226 2.13 4.45 -6.85
CA LYS A 226 1.19 3.35 -6.62
C LYS A 226 -0.02 3.45 -7.55
N TRP A 227 -0.59 4.64 -7.72
CA TRP A 227 -1.75 4.87 -8.58
C TRP A 227 -1.44 4.63 -10.05
N SER A 228 -0.31 5.14 -10.52
CA SER A 228 0.10 4.94 -11.90
C SER A 228 0.33 3.46 -12.17
N LEU A 229 0.95 2.71 -11.25
CA LEU A 229 1.13 1.27 -11.36
C LEU A 229 -0.21 0.51 -11.40
N TYR A 230 -1.19 0.89 -10.58
CA TYR A 230 -2.52 0.27 -10.61
C TYR A 230 -3.30 0.57 -11.90
N VAL A 231 -3.32 1.83 -12.34
CA VAL A 231 -4.04 2.26 -13.55
C VAL A 231 -3.38 1.67 -14.79
N LEU A 232 -2.05 1.70 -14.88
CA LEU A 232 -1.30 1.13 -15.98
C LEU A 232 -1.39 -0.41 -15.97
N GLY A 233 -1.43 -1.03 -14.79
CA GLY A 233 -1.53 -2.49 -14.66
C GLY A 233 -2.86 -3.08 -15.12
N ASN A 234 -3.96 -2.33 -15.00
CA ASN A 234 -5.30 -2.85 -15.28
C ASN A 234 -5.81 -2.44 -16.67
N ARG A 235 -5.88 -3.39 -17.61
CA ARG A 235 -6.36 -3.15 -18.99
C ARG A 235 -7.79 -2.62 -19.03
N THR A 236 -8.67 -3.05 -18.13
CA THR A 236 -10.07 -2.60 -18.07
C THR A 236 -10.16 -1.15 -17.65
N ILE A 237 -9.39 -0.75 -16.61
CA ILE A 237 -9.33 0.67 -16.18
C ILE A 237 -8.74 1.51 -17.31
N ARG A 238 -7.64 1.07 -17.92
CA ARG A 238 -7.01 1.76 -19.04
C ARG A 238 -7.95 1.95 -20.23
N GLY A 239 -8.76 0.93 -20.55
CA GLY A 239 -9.78 0.99 -21.59
C GLY A 239 -10.86 2.02 -21.28
N LYS A 240 -11.38 2.04 -20.05
CA LYS A 240 -12.34 3.06 -19.59
C LYS A 240 -11.73 4.46 -19.58
N LEU A 241 -10.47 4.60 -19.18
CA LEU A 241 -9.78 5.89 -19.16
C LEU A 241 -9.64 6.44 -20.59
N ARG A 242 -9.27 5.59 -21.55
CA ARG A 242 -9.21 5.96 -22.98
C ARG A 242 -10.57 6.35 -23.56
N SER A 243 -11.67 5.75 -23.10
CA SER A 243 -13.01 6.19 -23.53
C SER A 243 -13.42 7.53 -22.93
N LEU A 244 -12.89 7.91 -21.76
CA LEU A 244 -13.14 9.21 -21.14
C LEU A 244 -12.28 10.32 -21.73
N PHE A 245 -11.06 9.98 -22.17
CA PHE A 245 -10.14 10.88 -22.86
C PHE A 245 -9.80 10.30 -24.24
N PRO A 246 -10.73 10.36 -25.21
CA PRO A 246 -10.40 10.01 -26.58
C PRO A 246 -9.34 11.01 -27.06
N CYS A 247 -8.10 10.56 -27.18
CA CYS A 247 -7.06 11.33 -27.87
C CYS A 247 -7.54 11.51 -29.32
N GLY A 248 -7.90 12.74 -29.67
CA GLY A 248 -8.03 13.19 -31.06
C GLY A 248 -6.67 13.30 -31.72
#